data_AF-A0A352S7T9-F1
#
_entry.id   AF-A0A352S7T9-F1
#
_cell.length_a   1.000
_cell.length_b   1.000
_cell.length_c   1.000
_cell.angle_alpha   90.00
_cell.angle_beta   90.00
_cell.angle_gamma   90.00
#
_symmetry.space_group_name_H-M   'P 1'
#
loop_
_entity.id
_entity.type
_entity.pdbx_description
1 polymer ?
#
loop_
_entity_poly.entity_id
_entity_poly.type
_entity_poly.pdbx_seq_one_letter_code
_entity_poly.pdbx_strand_id
1 'polypeptide(L)' 'FVITDTVKTIPVTYSGILPDLFSEGKGVVVQGRLDSAGLFRAEEVLAKHDENYMPPEAQHALDEAQKNSASRKP' A
#
# COMPACT_ATOMS: atom_id res chain seq x y z
N PHE A 1 -7.93 14.80 -6.28
CA PHE A 1 -8.59 14.11 -5.14
C PHE A 1 -8.19 14.82 -3.85
N VAL A 2 -8.75 14.44 -2.71
CA VAL A 2 -8.47 15.08 -1.42
C VAL A 2 -7.92 14.03 -0.47
N ILE A 3 -6.87 14.38 0.27
CA ILE A 3 -6.27 13.50 1.28
C ILE A 3 -6.41 14.18 2.63
N THR A 4 -6.63 13.37 3.68
CA THR A 4 -6.71 13.84 5.05
C THR A 4 -5.85 12.97 5.96
N ASP A 5 -5.19 13.62 6.91
CA ASP A 5 -4.51 12.97 8.03
C ASP A 5 -5.43 12.94 9.27
N THR A 6 -6.75 12.96 9.09
CA THR A 6 -7.80 13.10 10.13
C THR A 6 -7.85 14.47 10.83
N VAL A 7 -6.77 15.25 10.81
CA VAL A 7 -6.70 16.60 11.40
C VAL A 7 -6.77 17.70 10.34
N LYS A 8 -6.11 17.49 9.20
CA LYS A 8 -6.04 18.46 8.09
C LYS A 8 -6.35 17.79 6.77
N THR A 9 -7.06 18.52 5.93
CA THR A 9 -7.49 18.08 4.61
C THR A 9 -6.78 18.91 3.55
N ILE A 10 -6.12 18.24 2.59
CA ILE A 10 -5.31 18.89 1.56
C ILE A 10 -5.84 18.48 0.17
N PRO A 11 -6.16 19.45 -0.71
CA PRO A 11 -6.49 19.16 -2.10
C PRO A 11 -5.23 18.75 -2.86
N VAL A 12 -5.33 17.63 -3.57
CA VAL A 12 -4.25 17.04 -4.36
C VAL A 12 -4.64 16.98 -5.83
N THR A 13 -3.80 17.52 -6.69
CA THR A 13 -3.90 17.34 -8.14
C THR A 13 -2.83 16.38 -8.61
N TYR A 14 -3.20 15.42 -9.44
CA TYR A 14 -2.30 14.43 -10.02
C TYR A 14 -2.64 14.29 -11.50
N SER A 15 -1.63 14.36 -12.36
CA SER A 15 -1.76 14.15 -13.79
C SER A 15 -1.03 12.87 -14.17
N GLY A 16 -1.77 11.76 -14.20
CA GLY A 16 -1.22 10.43 -14.48
C GLY A 16 -2.25 9.32 -14.28
N ILE A 17 -1.78 8.08 -14.37
CA ILE A 17 -2.59 6.90 -14.10
C ILE A 17 -2.51 6.60 -12.61
N LEU A 18 -3.66 6.55 -11.94
CA LEU A 18 -3.71 6.12 -10.54
C LEU A 18 -3.58 4.60 -10.47
N PRO A 19 -2.89 4.04 -9.45
CA PRO A 19 -2.86 2.60 -9.24
C PRO A 19 -4.27 2.03 -9.08
N ASP A 20 -4.51 0.79 -9.52
CA ASP A 20 -5.82 0.11 -9.33
C ASP A 20 -6.23 0.01 -7.86
N LEU A 21 -5.27 -0.05 -6.93
CA LEU A 21 -5.53 -0.09 -5.49
C LEU A 21 -5.91 1.27 -4.88
N PHE A 22 -5.87 2.35 -5.67
CA PHE A 22 -6.29 3.66 -5.21
C PHE A 22 -7.82 3.69 -5.06
N SER A 23 -8.30 3.79 -3.83
CA SER A 23 -9.73 3.78 -3.49
C SER A 23 -10.03 4.60 -2.24
N GLU A 24 -11.27 5.06 -2.11
CA GLU A 24 -11.71 5.83 -0.95
C GLU A 24 -11.58 5.00 0.35
N GLY A 25 -11.16 5.64 1.45
CA GLY A 25 -10.97 4.98 2.75
C GLY A 25 -9.71 4.12 2.88
N LYS A 26 -8.88 4.03 1.83
CA LYS A 26 -7.58 3.36 1.87
C LYS A 26 -6.43 4.36 2.05
N GLY A 27 -5.38 3.93 2.73
CA GLY A 27 -4.17 4.73 2.91
C GLY A 27 -3.40 4.86 1.59
N VAL A 28 -2.94 6.07 1.29
CA VAL A 28 -2.15 6.37 0.10
C VAL A 28 -0.96 7.25 0.49
N VAL A 29 0.17 7.03 -0.16
CA VAL A 29 1.36 7.88 -0.06
C VAL A 29 1.46 8.67 -1.35
N VAL A 30 1.63 9.98 -1.24
CA VAL A 30 1.70 10.87 -2.40
C VAL A 30 2.96 11.71 -2.28
N GLN A 31 3.75 11.72 -3.35
CA GLN A 31 4.98 12.50 -3.45
C GLN A 31 4.79 13.61 -4.48
N GLY A 32 5.32 14.79 -4.18
CA GLY A 32 5.22 15.95 -5.05
C GLY A 32 5.52 17.24 -4.30
N ARG A 33 4.88 18.34 -4.70
CA ARG A 33 5.12 19.68 -4.15
C ARG A 33 3.84 20.36 -3.69
N LEU A 34 3.89 20.96 -2.50
CA LEU A 34 2.84 21.84 -2.00
C LEU A 34 3.07 23.26 -2.51
N ASP A 35 2.07 23.82 -3.20
CA ASP A 35 2.09 25.21 -3.65
C ASP A 35 1.74 26.17 -2.48
N SER A 36 2.13 27.44 -2.63
CA SER A 36 1.83 28.56 -1.74
C SER A 36 0.32 28.75 -1.52
N ALA A 37 -0.50 28.31 -2.47
CA ALA A 37 -1.96 28.34 -2.40
C ALA A 37 -2.57 27.17 -1.60
N GLY A 38 -1.75 26.26 -1.07
CA GLY A 38 -2.21 25.07 -0.34
C GLY A 38 -2.67 23.91 -1.24
N LEU A 39 -2.43 23.99 -2.55
CA LEU A 39 -2.69 22.91 -3.50
C LEU A 39 -1.45 22.01 -3.60
N PHE A 40 -1.62 20.71 -3.35
CA PHE A 40 -0.55 19.74 -3.51
C PHE A 40 -0.54 19.20 -4.94
N ARG A 41 0.55 19.44 -5.68
CA ARG A 41 0.79 18.83 -6.99
C ARG A 41 1.55 17.53 -6.79
N ALA A 42 0.86 16.43 -6.99
CA ALA A 42 1.44 15.10 -6.94
C ALA A 42 2.21 14.80 -8.24
N GLU A 43 3.40 14.26 -8.09
CA GLU A 43 4.25 13.72 -9.15
C GLU A 43 4.18 12.18 -9.15
N GLU A 44 3.98 11.56 -7.98
CA GLU A 44 3.84 10.12 -7.81
C GLU A 44 2.77 9.77 -6.76
N VAL A 45 2.00 8.72 -7.02
CA VAL A 45 0.94 8.20 -6.13
C VAL A 45 1.17 6.71 -5.90
N LEU A 46 1.40 6.35 -4.65
CA LEU A 46 1.63 4.97 -4.20
C LEU A 46 0.46 4.57 -3.29
N ALA A 47 -0.38 3.66 -3.75
CA ALA A 47 -1.39 3.06 -2.88
C ALA A 47 -0.70 2.11 -1.89
N LYS A 48 -1.08 2.16 -0.61
CA LYS A 48 -0.57 1.19 0.36
C LYS A 48 -1.07 -0.20 -0.08
N HIS A 49 -0.15 -1.09 -0.44
CA HIS A 49 -0.49 -2.48 -0.72
C HIS A 49 -1.06 -3.09 0.57
N ASP A 50 -2.20 -3.78 0.49
CA ASP A 50 -2.74 -4.53 1.62
C ASP A 50 -1.66 -5.45 2.21
N GLU A 51 -1.73 -5.65 3.52
CA GLU A 51 -0.75 -6.28 4.43
C GLU A 51 -0.39 -7.76 4.13
N ASN A 52 -0.40 -8.21 2.88
CA ASN A 52 0.05 -9.54 2.52
C ASN A 52 1.53 -9.54 2.10
N TYR A 53 2.40 -8.99 2.97
CA TYR A 53 3.84 -9.27 2.90
C TYR A 53 4.07 -10.61 3.58
N MET A 54 4.04 -11.70 2.82
CA MET A 54 4.67 -12.95 3.24
C MET A 54 6.15 -12.88 2.84
N PRO A 55 7.09 -12.74 3.79
CA PRO A 55 8.49 -12.89 3.46
C PRO A 55 8.69 -14.31 2.89
N PRO A 56 9.50 -14.48 1.84
CA PRO A 56 9.74 -15.79 1.23
C PRO A 56 10.22 -16.84 2.26
N GLU A 57 10.88 -16.39 3.34
CA GLU A 57 11.29 -17.22 4.47
C GLU A 57 10.11 -17.92 5.18
N ALA A 58 8.94 -17.25 5.28
CA ALA A 58 7.75 -17.83 5.88
C ALA A 58 7.14 -18.92 5.00
N GLN A 59 7.24 -18.80 3.67
CA GLN A 59 6.77 -19.81 2.73
C GLN A 59 7.57 -21.11 2.85
N HIS A 60 8.90 -21.00 3.01
CA HIS A 60 9.78 -22.14 3.21
C HIS A 60 9.47 -22.89 4.52
N ALA A 61 9.24 -22.18 5.62
CA ALA A 61 8.94 -22.80 6.91
C ALA A 61 7.62 -23.61 6.91
N LEU A 62 6.61 -23.13 6.17
CA LEU A 62 5.32 -23.83 6.04
C LEU A 62 5.44 -25.10 5.17
N ASP A 63 6.20 -25.02 4.07
CA ASP A 63 6.40 -26.14 3.14
C ASP A 63 7.20 -27.29 3.81
N GLU A 64 8.21 -26.95 4.61
CA GLU A 64 8.98 -27.94 5.39
C GLU A 64 8.13 -28.60 6.49
N ALA A 65 7.25 -27.85 7.15
CA ALA A 65 6.32 -28.40 8.15
C ALA A 65 5.28 -29.35 7.53
N GLN A 66 4.75 -29.04 6.34
CA GLN A 66 3.83 -29.93 5.62
C GLN A 66 4.51 -31.22 5.16
N LYS A 67 5.77 -31.16 4.68
CA LYS A 67 6.56 -32.35 4.28
C LYS A 67 6.88 -33.26 5.47
N ASN A 68 7.13 -32.70 6.65
CA ASN A 68 7.43 -33.48 7.86
C ASN A 68 6.15 -34.14 8.46
N SER A 69 4.99 -33.50 8.29
CA SER A 69 3.70 -34.01 8.79
C SER A 69 3.14 -35.16 7.95
N ALA A 70 3.41 -35.17 6.64
CA ALA A 70 2.99 -36.27 5.75
C ALA A 70 3.80 -37.56 5.95
N SER A 71 5.00 -37.46 6.56
CA SER A 71 5.91 -38.58 6.79
C SER A 71 5.75 -39.24 8.17
N ARG A 72 4.80 -38.75 8.99
CA ARG A 72 4.56 -39.23 10.36
C ARG A 72 3.10 -39.60 10.55
N LYS A 73 2.60 -40.48 9.68
CA LYS A 73 1.34 -41.20 9.91
C LYS A 73 1.71 -42.62 10.35
N PRO A 74 1.36 -43.05 11.58
CA PRO A 74 1.58 -44.42 12.04
C PRO A 74 0.73 -45.43 11.27
#